data_AF-A0A388SE60-F1
#
_entry.id   AF-A0A388SE60-F1
#
_cell.length_a   1.000
_cell.length_b   1.000
_cell.length_c   1.000
_cell.angle_alpha   90.00
_cell.angle_beta   90.00
_cell.angle_gamma   90.00
#
_symmetry.space_group_name_H-M   'P 1'
#
loop_
_entity.id
_entity.type
_entity.pdbx_description
1 polymer ?
#
loop_
_entity_poly.entity_id
_entity_poly.type
_entity_poly.pdbx_seq_one_letter_code
_entity_poly.pdbx_strand_id
1 'polypeptide(L)'
;MSVRAPAGSVGKTAYDVVLGRGVASLKGNEFIYQSLVKMDFDGYWKAESTGSTFESLSSDSISTAELYCPSEDEQHKIGIFLSRLDSLLTLHQRKYEKLLNIKKSMLEKMFPKEGEVVPEIRFKGFTGAWEQRKFGEMANRRSEVSASGNLPRVEYEDIVSGTGTLNKDVFEKQSQKQGIVFHSGDVLYGKLPVSVK
;
A
#
# COMPACT_ATOMS: atom_id res chain seq x y z
N MET A 1 -11.35 -2.55 29.10
CA MET A 1 -10.71 -3.33 28.01
C MET A 1 -9.21 -3.09 28.10
N SER A 2 -8.40 -4.14 28.29
CA SER A 2 -6.93 -4.01 28.31
C SER A 2 -6.45 -4.04 26.87
N VAL A 3 -6.07 -2.88 26.34
CA VAL A 3 -5.36 -2.80 25.05
C VAL A 3 -3.94 -3.27 25.32
N ARG A 4 -3.65 -4.54 25.01
CA ARG A 4 -2.29 -5.07 25.08
C ARG A 4 -1.67 -4.94 23.69
N ALA A 5 -0.40 -4.50 23.64
CA ALA A 5 0.33 -4.43 22.38
C ALA A 5 0.46 -5.83 21.77
N PRO A 6 0.33 -5.98 20.43
CA PRO A 6 0.57 -7.26 19.78
C PRO A 6 2.02 -7.72 20.05
N ALA A 7 2.21 -9.04 20.22
CA ALA A 7 3.53 -9.61 20.39
C ALA A 7 4.44 -9.25 19.20
N GLY A 8 5.70 -8.89 19.49
CA GLY A 8 6.73 -8.60 18.49
C GLY A 8 6.82 -7.15 18.02
N SER A 9 5.75 -6.34 18.14
CA SER A 9 5.79 -4.95 17.67
C SER A 9 6.57 -4.04 18.63
N VAL A 10 7.76 -3.61 18.20
CA VAL A 10 8.65 -2.72 18.97
C VAL A 10 8.33 -1.26 18.68
N GLY A 11 8.09 -0.48 19.74
CA GLY A 11 7.82 0.95 19.66
C GLY A 11 8.89 1.77 20.38
N LYS A 12 9.11 3.00 19.92
CA LYS A 12 9.98 3.99 20.57
C LYS A 12 9.16 5.21 20.94
N THR A 13 9.27 5.67 22.18
CA THR A 13 8.57 6.87 22.63
C THR A 13 9.20 8.11 22.00
N ALA A 14 8.37 9.07 21.58
CA ALA A 14 8.84 10.35 21.03
C ALA A 14 9.05 11.42 22.12
N TYR A 15 8.48 11.20 23.31
CA TYR A 15 8.52 12.11 24.47
C TYR A 15 8.38 11.29 25.76
N ASP A 16 8.68 11.92 26.89
CA ASP A 16 8.50 11.30 28.20
C ASP A 16 7.02 11.02 28.46
N VAL A 17 6.70 9.77 28.79
CA VAL A 17 5.34 9.28 29.00
C VAL A 17 5.25 8.32 30.16
N VAL A 18 4.07 8.28 30.79
CA VAL A 18 3.71 7.26 31.79
C VAL A 18 2.67 6.32 31.16
N LEU A 19 2.95 5.03 31.15
CA LEU A 19 2.06 3.99 30.65
C LEU A 19 1.71 2.97 31.73
N GLY A 20 0.54 2.34 31.60
CA GLY A 20 0.03 1.36 32.56
C GLY A 20 0.72 0.00 32.50
N ARG A 21 0.29 -0.91 33.37
CA ARG A 21 0.80 -2.29 33.50
C ARG A 21 0.46 -3.10 32.24
N GLY A 22 1.37 -3.13 31.28
CA GLY A 22 1.19 -3.81 29.98
C GLY A 22 2.27 -3.52 28.94
N VAL A 23 3.23 -2.64 29.27
CA VAL A 23 4.39 -2.30 28.43
C VAL A 23 5.63 -2.34 29.33
N ALA A 24 6.74 -2.86 28.80
CA ALA A 24 8.06 -2.80 29.43
C ALA A 24 8.96 -1.84 28.62
N SER A 25 9.94 -1.22 29.28
CA SER A 25 10.90 -0.32 28.65
C SER A 25 12.32 -0.86 28.77
N LEU A 26 13.09 -0.75 27.70
CA LEU A 26 14.54 -0.97 27.68
C LEU A 26 15.23 0.38 27.45
N LYS A 27 16.25 0.69 28.25
CA LYS A 27 17.15 1.81 27.94
C LYS A 27 18.08 1.39 26.81
N GLY A 28 18.05 2.10 25.69
CA GLY A 28 18.88 1.79 24.53
C GLY A 28 19.14 3.00 23.63
N ASN A 29 19.83 2.77 22.53
CA ASN A 29 20.09 3.74 21.47
C ASN A 29 19.32 3.35 20.19
N GLU A 30 19.51 4.12 19.12
CA GLU A 30 18.85 3.86 17.84
C GLU A 30 19.26 2.51 17.25
N PHE A 31 20.53 2.11 17.40
CA PHE A 31 21.00 0.81 16.92
C PHE A 31 20.24 -0.35 17.59
N ILE A 32 20.11 -0.32 18.93
CA ILE A 32 19.36 -1.33 19.68
C ILE A 32 17.90 -1.38 19.20
N TYR A 33 17.25 -0.22 19.07
CA TYR A 33 15.88 -0.16 18.55
C TYR A 33 15.75 -0.84 17.18
N GLN A 34 16.64 -0.50 16.24
CA GLN A 34 16.61 -1.05 14.89
C GLN A 34 16.97 -2.54 14.85
N SER A 35 17.86 -3.01 15.73
CA SER A 35 18.14 -4.45 15.89
C SER A 35 16.92 -5.23 16.38
N LEU A 36 16.17 -4.69 17.36
CA LEU A 36 14.94 -5.33 17.83
C LEU A 36 13.86 -5.37 16.73
N VAL A 37 13.75 -4.31 15.92
CA VAL A 37 12.86 -4.28 14.74
C VAL A 37 13.29 -5.31 13.70
N LYS A 38 14.60 -5.45 13.43
CA LYS A 38 15.13 -6.46 12.52
C LYS A 38 14.79 -7.88 13.00
N MET A 39 14.95 -8.15 14.30
CA MET A 39 14.59 -9.45 14.88
C MET A 39 13.10 -9.76 14.72
N ASP A 40 12.23 -8.76 14.82
CA ASP A 40 10.80 -8.94 14.54
C ASP A 40 10.56 -9.28 13.06
N PHE A 41 11.22 -8.56 12.16
CA PHE A 41 11.15 -8.79 10.72
C PHE A 41 11.60 -10.20 10.34
N ASP A 42 12.66 -10.69 10.98
CA ASP A 42 13.18 -12.06 10.80
C ASP A 42 12.30 -13.13 11.47
N GLY A 43 11.23 -12.74 12.18
CA GLY A 43 10.31 -13.64 12.85
C GLY A 43 10.81 -14.21 14.17
N TYR A 44 11.95 -13.72 14.69
CA TYR A 44 12.55 -14.21 15.93
C TYR A 44 11.59 -14.11 17.11
N TRP A 45 10.95 -12.96 17.29
CA TRP A 45 10.01 -12.75 18.40
C TRP A 45 8.75 -13.60 18.30
N LYS A 46 8.34 -13.97 17.08
CA LYS A 46 7.21 -14.88 16.90
C LYS A 46 7.58 -16.30 17.36
N ALA A 47 8.79 -16.74 17.05
CA ALA A 47 9.31 -18.04 17.49
C ALA A 47 9.47 -18.12 19.02
N GLU A 48 9.88 -17.04 19.66
CA GLU A 48 10.04 -16.94 21.12
C GLU A 48 8.72 -16.59 21.86
N SER A 49 7.65 -16.33 21.13
CA SER A 49 6.36 -16.00 21.74
C SER A 49 5.73 -17.23 22.37
N THR A 50 5.03 -17.00 23.50
CA THR A 50 4.35 -18.05 24.24
C THR A 50 2.86 -17.75 24.38
N GLY A 51 2.03 -18.81 24.35
CA GLY A 51 0.58 -18.74 24.53
C GLY A 51 -0.21 -19.08 23.25
N SER A 52 -1.16 -20.02 23.35
CA SER A 52 -1.95 -20.51 22.21
C SER A 52 -3.15 -19.64 21.84
N THR A 53 -3.69 -18.86 22.79
CA THR A 53 -4.82 -17.93 22.58
C THR A 53 -4.37 -16.47 22.49
N PHE A 54 -3.29 -16.13 23.18
CA PHE A 54 -2.67 -14.81 23.17
C PHE A 54 -1.16 -14.98 23.20
N GLU A 55 -0.51 -14.68 22.08
CA GLU A 55 0.94 -14.65 21.99
C GLU A 55 1.48 -13.51 22.87
N SER A 56 2.48 -13.81 23.68
CA SER A 56 3.16 -12.84 24.53
C SER A 56 4.66 -13.14 24.62
N LEU A 57 5.45 -12.07 24.67
CA LEU A 57 6.88 -12.15 24.94
C LEU A 57 7.12 -11.87 26.41
N SER A 58 7.98 -12.69 27.04
CA SER A 58 8.43 -12.44 28.40
C SER A 58 9.57 -11.41 28.41
N SER A 59 9.73 -10.67 29.51
CA SER A 59 10.90 -9.79 29.68
C SER A 59 12.21 -10.58 29.61
N ASP A 60 12.20 -11.83 30.09
CA ASP A 60 13.37 -12.71 30.08
C ASP A 60 13.81 -12.99 28.64
N SER A 61 12.86 -13.34 27.74
CA SER A 61 13.11 -13.57 26.31
C SER A 61 13.82 -12.40 25.63
N ILE A 62 13.47 -11.15 26.00
CA ILE A 62 14.13 -9.95 25.45
C ILE A 62 15.54 -9.81 26.04
N SER A 63 15.72 -10.07 27.34
CA SER A 63 17.00 -9.92 28.02
C SER A 63 18.04 -10.99 27.66
N THR A 64 17.60 -12.18 27.26
CA THR A 64 18.47 -13.29 26.85
C THR A 64 18.76 -13.29 25.35
N ALA A 65 18.13 -12.39 24.58
CA ALA A 65 18.35 -12.30 23.15
C ALA A 65 19.81 -11.93 22.85
N GLU A 66 20.47 -12.75 22.04
CA GLU A 66 21.85 -12.52 21.64
C GLU A 66 21.90 -11.54 20.46
N LEU A 67 22.70 -10.47 20.61
CA LEU A 67 22.89 -9.43 19.61
C LEU A 67 24.36 -9.28 19.28
N TYR A 68 24.66 -9.19 17.99
CA TYR A 68 25.98 -8.75 17.53
C TYR A 68 26.06 -7.22 17.60
N CYS A 69 26.88 -6.71 18.53
CA CYS A 69 27.03 -5.28 18.76
C CYS A 69 28.43 -4.80 18.36
N PRO A 70 28.56 -3.86 17.40
CA PRO A 70 29.82 -3.23 17.09
C PRO A 70 30.17 -2.14 18.12
N SER A 71 31.27 -1.41 17.88
CA SER A 71 31.65 -0.26 18.72
C SER A 71 30.53 0.78 18.83
N GLU A 72 30.47 1.50 19.95
CA GLU A 72 29.46 2.55 20.19
C GLU A 72 29.43 3.61 19.07
N ASP A 73 30.60 3.99 18.53
CA ASP A 73 30.71 4.94 17.42
C ASP A 73 30.04 4.42 16.14
N GLU A 74 30.19 3.12 15.87
CA GLU A 74 29.57 2.48 14.72
C GLU A 74 28.06 2.31 14.92
N GLN A 75 27.63 1.90 16.11
CA GLN A 75 26.21 1.85 16.48
C GLN A 75 25.55 3.22 16.27
N HIS A 76 26.21 4.31 16.68
CA HIS A 76 25.70 5.66 16.48
C HIS A 76 25.54 6.02 15.01
N LYS A 77 26.54 5.71 14.17
CA LYS A 77 26.49 5.96 12.72
C LYS A 77 25.38 5.16 12.04
N ILE A 78 25.24 3.88 12.36
CA ILE A 78 24.17 3.02 11.83
C ILE A 78 22.81 3.55 12.27
N GLY A 79 22.68 3.91 13.54
CA GLY A 79 21.47 4.49 14.09
C GLY A 79 21.02 5.76 13.36
N ILE A 80 21.93 6.73 13.18
CA ILE A 80 21.64 7.95 12.41
C ILE A 80 21.21 7.63 10.99
N PHE A 81 21.90 6.70 10.34
CA PHE A 81 21.59 6.32 8.96
C PHE A 81 20.18 5.76 8.82
N LEU A 82 19.80 4.79 9.66
CA LEU A 82 18.46 4.18 9.62
C LEU A 82 17.36 5.17 10.02
N SER A 83 17.59 5.99 11.06
CA SER A 83 16.65 7.04 11.45
C SER A 83 16.40 8.07 10.33
N ARG A 84 17.42 8.36 9.53
CA ARG A 84 17.29 9.22 8.34
C ARG A 84 16.44 8.55 7.25
N LEU A 85 16.57 7.24 7.05
CA LEU A 85 15.72 6.49 6.11
C LEU A 85 14.25 6.49 6.58
N ASP A 86 14.00 6.25 7.87
CA ASP A 86 12.64 6.30 8.44
C ASP A 86 12.00 7.67 8.27
N SER A 87 12.78 8.73 8.49
CA SER A 87 12.34 10.11 8.29
C SER A 87 12.01 10.39 6.82
N LEU A 88 12.82 9.89 5.90
CA LEU A 88 12.60 10.03 4.46
C LEU A 88 11.36 9.26 4.00
N LEU A 89 11.19 8.02 4.44
CA LEU A 89 10.00 7.21 4.17
C LEU A 89 8.73 7.91 4.68
N THR A 90 8.76 8.41 5.91
CA THR A 90 7.64 9.17 6.51
C THR A 90 7.30 10.40 5.68
N LEU A 91 8.31 11.15 5.21
CA LEU A 91 8.12 12.32 4.37
C LEU A 91 7.48 11.95 3.02
N HIS A 92 7.95 10.88 2.38
CA HIS A 92 7.39 10.40 1.11
C HIS A 92 5.98 9.86 1.25
N GLN A 93 5.66 9.13 2.34
CA GLN A 93 4.32 8.65 2.62
C GLN A 93 3.32 9.81 2.78
N ARG A 94 3.69 10.86 3.54
CA ARG A 94 2.88 12.08 3.67
C ARG A 94 2.67 12.78 2.33
N LYS A 95 3.70 12.83 1.48
CA LYS A 95 3.60 13.41 0.13
C LYS A 95 2.65 12.58 -0.75
N TYR A 96 2.76 11.26 -0.70
CA TYR A 96 1.88 10.34 -1.43
C TYR A 96 0.41 10.53 -1.02
N GLU A 97 0.12 10.54 0.28
CA GLU A 97 -1.24 10.77 0.80
C GLU A 97 -1.80 12.13 0.39
N LYS A 98 -0.96 13.19 0.43
CA LYS A 98 -1.35 14.51 -0.06
C LYS A 98 -1.70 14.49 -1.54
N LEU A 99 -0.92 13.80 -2.37
CA LEU A 99 -1.19 13.67 -3.81
C LEU A 99 -2.46 12.86 -4.09
N LEU A 100 -2.72 11.80 -3.32
CA LEU A 100 -3.98 11.06 -3.40
C LEU A 100 -5.19 11.95 -3.06
N ASN A 101 -5.09 12.75 -1.99
CA ASN A 101 -6.15 13.67 -1.60
C ASN A 101 -6.38 14.77 -2.65
N ILE A 102 -5.31 15.30 -3.24
CA ILE A 102 -5.42 16.24 -4.37
C ILE A 102 -6.11 15.55 -5.55
N LYS A 103 -5.68 14.34 -5.95
CA LYS A 103 -6.31 13.59 -7.04
C LYS A 103 -7.81 13.38 -6.80
N LYS A 104 -8.18 12.96 -5.59
CA LYS A 104 -9.59 12.76 -5.20
C LYS A 104 -10.38 14.06 -5.25
N SER A 105 -9.88 15.13 -4.65
CA SER A 105 -10.55 16.43 -4.66
C SER A 105 -10.68 17.00 -6.07
N MET A 106 -9.66 16.82 -6.92
CA MET A 106 -9.73 17.22 -8.32
C MET A 106 -10.79 16.40 -9.08
N LEU A 107 -10.87 15.08 -8.87
CA LEU A 107 -11.90 14.25 -9.49
C LEU A 107 -13.32 14.67 -9.05
N GLU A 108 -13.51 15.06 -7.79
CA GLU A 108 -14.80 15.53 -7.30
C GLU A 108 -15.18 16.92 -7.83
N LYS A 109 -14.20 17.81 -8.00
CA LYS A 109 -14.43 19.22 -8.32
C LYS A 109 -14.27 19.59 -9.79
N MET A 110 -13.57 18.76 -10.57
CA MET A 110 -13.38 18.95 -12.02
C MET A 110 -14.51 18.38 -12.86
N PHE A 111 -15.46 17.66 -12.23
CA PHE A 111 -16.67 17.17 -12.86
C PHE A 111 -17.88 17.87 -12.23
N PRO A 112 -18.97 18.11 -12.99
CA PRO A 112 -20.17 18.73 -12.43
C PRO A 112 -20.79 17.84 -11.35
N LYS A 113 -21.33 18.46 -10.30
CA LYS A 113 -22.13 17.76 -9.30
C LYS A 113 -23.50 17.39 -9.87
N GLU A 114 -24.22 16.53 -9.18
CA GLU A 114 -25.60 16.22 -9.52
C GLU A 114 -26.45 17.49 -9.58
N GLY A 115 -27.15 17.70 -10.71
CA GLY A 115 -27.94 18.90 -10.97
C GLY A 115 -27.15 20.10 -11.54
N GLU A 116 -25.81 20.04 -11.57
CA GLU A 116 -24.96 21.10 -12.10
C GLU A 116 -24.40 20.76 -13.48
N VAL A 117 -24.09 21.79 -14.27
CA VAL A 117 -23.45 21.65 -15.60
C VAL A 117 -22.09 22.34 -15.67
N VAL A 118 -21.65 22.97 -14.58
CA VAL A 118 -20.36 23.62 -14.44
C VAL A 118 -19.63 23.04 -13.21
N PRO A 119 -18.48 22.35 -13.38
CA PRO A 119 -17.53 22.01 -12.34
C PRO A 119 -17.00 23.23 -11.56
N GLU A 120 -16.65 23.01 -10.29
CA GLU A 120 -16.05 24.04 -9.43
C GLU A 120 -14.64 24.44 -9.85
N ILE A 121 -13.86 23.50 -10.38
CA ILE A 121 -12.46 23.71 -10.78
C ILE A 121 -12.32 23.39 -12.27
N ARG A 122 -11.68 24.29 -13.01
CA ARG A 122 -11.33 24.12 -14.42
C ARG A 122 -9.98 24.73 -14.75
N PHE A 123 -9.41 24.29 -15.88
CA PHE A 123 -8.29 24.99 -16.49
C PHE A 123 -8.73 26.37 -16.98
N LYS A 124 -7.80 27.33 -16.97
CA LYS A 124 -8.03 28.68 -17.48
C LYS A 124 -8.46 28.62 -18.96
N GLY A 125 -9.51 29.36 -19.31
CA GLY A 125 -10.05 29.41 -20.67
C GLY A 125 -11.27 28.50 -20.93
N PHE A 126 -11.63 27.62 -20.00
CA PHE A 126 -12.80 26.75 -20.12
C PHE A 126 -13.97 27.26 -19.25
N THR A 127 -14.86 28.07 -19.81
CA THR A 127 -15.95 28.73 -19.05
C THR A 127 -17.36 28.25 -19.40
N GLY A 128 -17.52 27.52 -20.51
CA GLY A 128 -18.83 27.04 -20.96
C GLY A 128 -19.41 25.90 -20.12
N ALA A 129 -20.74 25.84 -20.03
CA ALA A 129 -21.47 24.71 -19.47
C ALA A 129 -21.16 23.41 -20.24
N TRP A 130 -21.16 22.29 -19.53
CA TRP A 130 -21.07 20.97 -20.17
C TRP A 130 -22.42 20.57 -20.75
N GLU A 131 -22.36 19.79 -21.84
CA GLU A 131 -23.54 19.24 -22.50
C GLU A 131 -23.69 17.77 -22.15
N GLN A 132 -24.93 17.32 -21.96
CA GLN A 132 -25.23 15.90 -21.80
C GLN A 132 -25.23 15.21 -23.17
N ARG A 133 -24.46 14.13 -23.31
CA ARG A 133 -24.36 13.31 -24.53
C ARG A 133 -24.51 11.84 -24.21
N LYS A 134 -24.98 11.04 -25.17
CA LYS A 134 -25.05 9.58 -24.97
C LYS A 134 -23.64 9.01 -25.03
N PHE A 135 -23.31 8.07 -24.14
CA PHE A 135 -21.97 7.46 -24.13
C PHE A 135 -21.60 6.81 -25.47
N GLY A 136 -22.56 6.19 -26.16
CA GLY A 136 -22.36 5.58 -27.48
C GLY A 136 -22.09 6.58 -28.62
N GLU A 137 -22.31 7.87 -28.41
CA GLU A 137 -21.91 8.92 -29.36
C GLU A 137 -20.43 9.33 -29.17
N MET A 138 -19.87 9.03 -27.98
CA MET A 138 -18.52 9.43 -27.59
C MET A 138 -17.52 8.26 -27.65
N ALA A 139 -17.99 7.02 -27.48
CA ALA A 139 -17.15 5.84 -27.42
C ALA A 139 -17.79 4.64 -28.13
N ASN A 140 -16.97 3.94 -28.91
CA ASN A 140 -17.37 2.73 -29.62
C ASN A 140 -16.87 1.49 -28.90
N ARG A 141 -17.75 0.50 -28.71
CA ARG A 141 -17.36 -0.79 -28.17
C ARG A 141 -16.53 -1.57 -29.21
N ARG A 142 -15.33 -2.00 -28.82
CA ARG A 142 -14.54 -2.98 -29.57
C ARG A 142 -14.93 -4.39 -29.17
N SER A 143 -14.99 -5.31 -30.13
CA SER A 143 -15.32 -6.72 -29.91
C SER A 143 -14.62 -7.63 -30.92
N GLU A 144 -13.43 -7.20 -31.35
CA GLU A 144 -12.58 -7.99 -32.24
C GLU A 144 -12.10 -9.23 -31.50
N VAL A 145 -12.10 -10.35 -32.22
CA VAL A 145 -11.73 -11.64 -31.67
C VAL A 145 -10.52 -12.13 -32.45
N SER A 146 -9.49 -12.58 -31.74
CA SER A 146 -8.30 -13.16 -32.37
C SER A 146 -8.03 -14.57 -31.87
N ALA A 147 -7.57 -15.39 -32.81
CA ALA A 147 -6.95 -16.69 -32.57
C ALA A 147 -5.44 -16.66 -32.82
N SER A 148 -4.86 -15.51 -33.21
CA SER A 148 -3.43 -15.38 -33.52
C SER A 148 -2.58 -15.61 -32.28
N GLY A 149 -1.57 -16.47 -32.37
CA GLY A 149 -0.65 -16.79 -31.28
C GLY A 149 0.34 -15.68 -30.89
N ASN A 150 0.31 -14.53 -31.59
CA ASN A 150 1.29 -13.45 -31.39
C ASN A 150 0.95 -12.48 -30.26
N LEU A 151 -0.24 -12.62 -29.64
CA LEU A 151 -0.65 -11.79 -28.51
C LEU A 151 -0.64 -12.62 -27.21
N PRO A 152 -0.11 -12.07 -26.11
CA PRO A 152 -0.10 -12.76 -24.83
C PRO A 152 -1.53 -12.92 -24.31
N ARG A 153 -1.79 -14.02 -23.60
CA ARG A 153 -3.09 -14.26 -22.97
C ARG A 153 -3.02 -13.98 -21.49
N VAL A 154 -3.92 -13.13 -21.04
CA VAL A 154 -4.07 -12.73 -19.65
C VAL A 154 -5.41 -13.25 -19.14
N GLU A 155 -5.37 -14.06 -18.09
CA GLU A 155 -6.54 -14.49 -17.32
C GLU A 155 -6.66 -13.66 -16.04
N TYR A 156 -7.82 -13.72 -15.37
CA TYR A 156 -8.05 -12.99 -14.11
C TYR A 156 -7.01 -13.34 -13.03
N GLU A 157 -6.58 -14.60 -12.98
CA GLU A 157 -5.53 -15.07 -12.08
C GLU A 157 -4.15 -14.48 -12.37
N ASP A 158 -3.93 -13.93 -13.58
CA ASP A 158 -2.66 -13.33 -13.97
C ASP A 158 -2.57 -11.85 -13.53
N ILE A 159 -3.67 -11.27 -13.03
CA ILE A 159 -3.77 -9.86 -12.63
C ILE A 159 -3.73 -9.74 -11.11
N VAL A 160 -2.85 -8.88 -10.61
CA VAL A 160 -2.84 -8.46 -9.21
C VAL A 160 -4.03 -7.53 -8.98
N SER A 161 -4.98 -8.00 -8.17
CA SER A 161 -6.17 -7.24 -7.81
C SER A 161 -5.79 -5.90 -7.15
N GLY A 162 -6.47 -4.82 -7.55
CA GLY A 162 -6.27 -3.47 -7.01
C GLY A 162 -5.09 -2.70 -7.60
N THR A 163 -4.09 -3.36 -8.20
CA THR A 163 -2.96 -2.68 -8.88
C THR A 163 -3.10 -2.69 -10.40
N GLY A 164 -3.79 -3.70 -10.96
CA GLY A 164 -3.89 -3.89 -12.40
C GLY A 164 -2.58 -4.33 -13.06
N THR A 165 -1.59 -4.72 -12.27
CA THR A 165 -0.30 -5.24 -12.76
C THR A 165 -0.39 -6.75 -12.98
N LEU A 166 0.44 -7.28 -13.87
CA LEU A 166 0.56 -8.73 -14.07
C LEU A 166 1.41 -9.35 -12.95
N ASN A 167 1.04 -10.54 -12.50
CA ASN A 167 1.80 -11.29 -11.48
C ASN A 167 2.82 -12.28 -12.06
N LYS A 168 2.88 -12.41 -13.40
CA LYS A 168 3.82 -13.28 -14.13
C LYS A 168 4.09 -12.72 -15.53
N ASP A 169 5.13 -13.22 -16.19
CA ASP A 169 5.37 -12.93 -17.60
C ASP A 169 4.35 -13.72 -18.46
N VAL A 170 3.56 -12.98 -19.25
CA VAL A 170 2.46 -13.52 -20.05
C VAL A 170 2.89 -13.96 -21.44
N PHE A 171 4.14 -13.68 -21.83
CA PHE A 171 4.71 -14.14 -23.11
C PHE A 171 5.19 -15.60 -23.07
N GLU A 172 5.33 -16.18 -21.87
CA GLU A 172 5.76 -17.59 -21.70
C GLU A 172 4.60 -18.59 -21.83
N LYS A 173 3.33 -18.16 -21.68
CA LYS A 173 2.14 -19.00 -21.84
C LYS A 173 1.79 -19.18 -23.33
N GLN A 174 2.07 -20.35 -23.89
CA GLN A 174 1.50 -20.75 -25.19
C GLN A 174 0.05 -21.17 -25.02
N SER A 175 -0.88 -20.46 -25.66
CA SER A 175 -2.30 -20.84 -25.64
C SER A 175 -2.98 -20.51 -26.97
N GLN A 176 -3.74 -21.47 -27.49
CA GLN A 176 -4.44 -21.41 -28.78
C GLN A 176 -5.92 -21.07 -28.68
N LYS A 177 -6.42 -20.67 -27.49
CA LYS A 177 -7.84 -20.37 -27.29
C LYS A 177 -8.30 -19.21 -28.20
N GLN A 178 -9.60 -18.97 -28.34
CA GLN A 178 -10.05 -17.74 -28.99
C GLN A 178 -10.38 -16.71 -27.91
N GLY A 179 -10.09 -15.42 -28.13
CA GLY A 179 -10.32 -14.37 -27.14
C GLY A 179 -10.57 -12.99 -27.75
N ILE A 180 -11.18 -12.09 -26.95
CA ILE A 180 -11.35 -10.69 -27.33
C ILE A 180 -9.99 -10.01 -27.32
N VAL A 181 -9.68 -9.26 -28.37
CA VAL A 181 -8.48 -8.44 -28.45
C VAL A 181 -8.73 -7.11 -27.77
N PHE A 182 -7.80 -6.73 -26.90
CA PHE A 182 -7.73 -5.39 -26.33
C PHE A 182 -6.45 -4.73 -26.83
N HIS A 183 -6.53 -3.45 -27.14
CA HIS A 183 -5.42 -2.65 -27.60
C HIS A 183 -4.91 -1.74 -26.48
N SER A 184 -3.65 -1.32 -26.60
CA SER A 184 -3.10 -0.30 -25.70
C SER A 184 -3.97 0.95 -25.73
N GLY A 185 -4.40 1.40 -24.56
CA GLY A 185 -5.32 2.54 -24.39
C GLY A 185 -6.80 2.19 -24.31
N ASP A 186 -7.20 0.92 -24.53
CA ASP A 186 -8.59 0.51 -24.32
C ASP A 186 -8.98 0.61 -22.83
N VAL A 187 -10.18 1.13 -22.56
CA VAL A 187 -10.77 1.16 -21.21
C VAL A 187 -11.58 -0.11 -21.00
N LEU A 188 -11.10 -0.97 -20.10
CA LEU A 188 -11.71 -2.27 -19.82
C LEU A 188 -12.69 -2.19 -18.65
N TYR A 189 -13.82 -2.88 -18.76
CA TYR A 189 -14.81 -2.99 -17.69
C TYR A 189 -15.39 -4.41 -17.62
N GLY A 190 -15.57 -4.90 -16.40
CA GLY A 190 -16.25 -6.17 -16.13
C GLY A 190 -17.77 -6.01 -16.05
N LYS A 191 -18.46 -7.02 -15.49
CA LYS A 191 -19.87 -6.85 -15.11
C LYS A 191 -19.95 -5.77 -14.03
N LEU A 192 -20.53 -4.62 -14.37
CA LEU A 192 -20.74 -3.55 -13.41
C LEU A 192 -21.92 -3.94 -12.52
N PRO A 193 -21.73 -4.06 -11.18
CA PRO A 193 -22.84 -4.35 -10.29
C PRO A 193 -23.84 -3.20 -10.37
N VAL A 194 -25.11 -3.53 -10.57
CA VAL A 194 -26.18 -2.54 -10.46
C VAL A 194 -26.37 -2.27 -8.97
N SER A 195 -25.88 -1.14 -8.47
CA SER A 195 -26.30 -0.63 -7.17
C SER A 195 -27.78 -0.26 -7.28
N VAL A 196 -28.65 -1.15 -6.81
CA VAL A 196 -30.04 -0.80 -6.51
C VAL A 196 -29.97 0.19 -5.36
N LYS A 197 -30.25 1.46 -5.65
CA LYS A 197 -30.51 2.48 -4.63
C LYS A 197 -31.82 2.19 -3.94
#